data_AF-A0A7S3ZEJ5-F1
#
_entry.id   AF-A0A7S3ZEJ5-F1
#
_cell.length_a   1.000
_cell.length_b   1.000
_cell.length_c   1.000
_cell.angle_alpha   90.00
_cell.angle_beta   90.00
_cell.angle_gamma   90.00
#
_symmetry.space_group_name_H-M   'P 1'
#
loop_
_entity.id
_entity.type
_entity.pdbx_description
1 polymer ?
#
loop_
_entity_poly.entity_id
_entity_poly.type
_entity_poly.pdbx_seq_one_letter_code
_entity_poly.pdbx_strand_id
1 'polypeptide(L)'
;SLGNSTVEQVISLTAGSARVDFDTKIDWHESRKLLKVEFPLEVNADRASFEVQYGHVSRNTHQNTLSDLAQFESVAHKWADLSEENYGVAILNDCKYGYGVVDNVMTLSLLRSSKAP
;
A
#
# COMPACT_ATOMS: atom_id res chain seq x y z
N SER A 1 3.95 -6.95 18.10
CA SER A 1 4.95 -7.98 17.82
C SER A 1 4.38 -8.99 16.83
N LEU A 2 5.23 -9.61 16.01
CA LEU A 2 4.86 -10.64 15.03
C LEU A 2 4.48 -12.00 15.69
N GLY A 3 4.50 -12.09 17.02
CA GLY A 3 4.12 -13.29 17.76
C GLY A 3 5.00 -14.47 17.38
N ASN A 4 4.36 -15.55 16.90
CA ASN A 4 5.03 -16.76 16.43
C ASN A 4 5.26 -16.77 14.90
N SER A 5 4.97 -15.65 14.23
CA SER A 5 5.15 -15.50 12.79
C SER A 5 6.51 -14.92 12.45
N THR A 6 7.05 -15.30 11.30
CA THR A 6 8.32 -14.77 10.79
C THR A 6 8.10 -14.04 9.47
N VAL A 7 8.81 -12.93 9.30
CA VAL A 7 8.84 -12.15 8.06
C VAL A 7 10.29 -12.05 7.62
N GLU A 8 10.56 -12.49 6.39
CA GLU A 8 11.83 -12.30 5.70
C GLU A 8 11.57 -11.39 4.50
N GLN A 9 12.36 -10.34 4.34
CA GLN A 9 12.24 -9.40 3.24
C GLN A 9 13.60 -9.19 2.58
N VAL A 10 13.65 -9.37 1.27
CA VAL A 10 14.80 -9.04 0.44
C VAL A 10 14.49 -7.72 -0.28
N ILE A 11 15.33 -6.73 -0.04
CA ILE A 11 15.24 -5.41 -0.69
C ILE A 11 16.35 -5.34 -1.72
N SER A 12 15.99 -5.14 -2.98
CA SER A 12 16.94 -5.11 -4.08
C SER A 12 16.83 -3.83 -4.91
N LEU A 13 18.00 -3.28 -5.26
CA LEU A 13 18.13 -2.14 -6.16
C LEU A 13 18.96 -2.59 -7.36
N THR A 14 18.30 -2.69 -8.52
CA THR A 14 18.98 -3.06 -9.76
C THR A 14 19.67 -1.84 -10.37
N ALA A 15 20.93 -1.98 -10.75
CA ALA A 15 21.69 -0.89 -11.36
C ALA A 15 20.99 -0.35 -12.63
N GLY A 16 20.79 0.97 -12.70
CA GLY A 16 20.08 1.63 -13.79
C GLY A 16 18.55 1.55 -13.74
N SER A 17 17.99 0.88 -12.72
CA SER A 17 16.55 0.82 -12.50
C SER A 17 16.07 1.98 -11.62
N ALA A 18 14.89 2.53 -11.94
CA ALA A 18 14.24 3.58 -11.15
C ALA A 18 13.34 3.04 -10.01
N ARG A 19 13.31 1.71 -9.82
CA ARG A 19 12.47 1.06 -8.80
C ARG A 19 13.30 0.30 -7.76
N VAL A 20 12.74 0.18 -6.57
CA VAL A 20 13.21 -0.71 -5.50
C VAL A 20 12.26 -1.89 -5.43
N ASP A 21 12.80 -3.10 -5.52
CA ASP A 21 12.00 -4.33 -5.49
C ASP A 21 12.03 -4.94 -4.07
N PHE A 22 10.86 -5.29 -3.54
CA PHE A 22 10.66 -5.88 -2.21
C PHE A 22 10.09 -7.28 -2.32
N ASP A 23 10.92 -8.31 -2.11
CA ASP A 23 10.48 -9.69 -2.06
C ASP A 23 10.22 -10.10 -0.60
N THR A 24 8.95 -10.27 -0.24
CA THR A 24 8.55 -10.54 1.15
C THR A 24 8.00 -11.96 1.30
N LYS A 25 8.68 -12.78 2.12
CA LYS A 25 8.25 -14.12 2.52
C LYS A 25 7.74 -14.07 3.96
N ILE A 26 6.55 -14.61 4.18
CA ILE A 26 5.88 -14.55 5.48
C ILE A 26 5.41 -15.95 5.85
N ASP A 27 5.86 -16.43 7.00
CA ASP A 27 5.26 -17.59 7.67
C ASP A 27 4.29 -17.09 8.73
N TRP A 28 2.99 -17.19 8.42
CA TRP A 28 1.92 -16.50 9.14
C TRP A 28 1.12 -17.44 10.03
N HIS A 29 1.30 -17.33 11.35
CA HIS A 29 0.60 -18.11 12.38
C HIS A 29 -0.37 -17.28 13.23
N GLU A 30 -0.45 -15.97 12.98
CA GLU A 30 -1.31 -15.10 13.78
C GLU A 30 -2.80 -15.23 13.41
N SER A 31 -3.66 -15.01 14.41
CA SER A 31 -5.11 -15.05 14.23
C SER A 31 -5.77 -13.71 14.54
N ARG A 32 -6.77 -13.32 13.73
CA ARG A 32 -7.48 -12.02 13.83
C ARG A 32 -6.57 -10.80 13.72
N LYS A 33 -5.49 -10.92 12.94
CA LYS A 33 -4.54 -9.83 12.66
C LYS A 33 -4.53 -9.49 11.16
N LEU A 34 -4.22 -8.23 10.88
CA LEU A 34 -3.98 -7.69 9.55
C LEU A 34 -2.55 -7.17 9.52
N LEU A 35 -1.73 -7.72 8.63
CA LEU A 35 -0.38 -7.23 8.38
C LEU A 35 -0.45 -6.19 7.25
N LYS A 36 0.05 -4.99 7.54
CA LYS A 36 0.26 -3.93 6.55
C LYS A 36 1.74 -3.56 6.53
N VAL A 37 2.20 -3.09 5.38
CA VAL A 37 3.48 -2.38 5.24
C VAL A 37 3.17 -0.91 4.98
N GLU A 38 3.98 -0.03 5.57
CA GLU A 38 3.84 1.42 5.44
C GLU A 38 5.09 1.98 4.77
N PHE A 39 4.86 2.87 3.81
CA PHE A 39 5.86 3.63 3.08
C PHE A 39 5.60 5.11 3.35
N PRO A 40 6.22 5.68 4.40
CA PRO A 40 6.16 7.12 4.63
C PRO A 40 6.99 7.82 3.55
N LEU A 41 6.35 8.72 2.82
CA LEU A 41 6.96 9.46 1.71
C LEU A 41 7.05 10.95 2.07
N GLU A 42 7.97 11.66 1.45
CA GLU A 42 8.04 13.12 1.54
C GLU A 42 7.41 13.73 0.29
N VAL A 43 6.14 13.37 0.04
CA VAL A 43 5.32 13.89 -1.07
C VAL A 43 4.10 14.57 -0.46
N ASN A 44 3.83 15.82 -0.86
CA ASN A 44 2.65 16.53 -0.43
C ASN A 44 1.64 16.64 -1.57
N ALA A 45 0.68 15.72 -1.59
CA ALA A 45 -0.38 15.70 -2.58
C ALA A 45 -1.75 15.48 -1.93
N ASP A 46 -2.72 16.30 -2.33
CA ASP A 46 -4.10 16.21 -1.86
C ASP A 46 -4.83 14.99 -2.41
N ARG A 47 -4.27 14.35 -3.45
CA ARG A 47 -4.90 13.23 -4.17
C ARG A 47 -3.88 12.14 -4.49
N ALA A 48 -4.32 10.89 -4.34
CA ALA A 48 -3.61 9.69 -4.77
C ALA A 48 -4.38 9.00 -5.90
N SER A 49 -3.66 8.40 -6.84
CA SER A 49 -4.22 7.70 -8.00
C SER A 49 -4.10 6.19 -7.83
N PHE A 50 -5.20 5.49 -8.08
CA PHE A 50 -5.29 4.03 -7.92
C PHE A 50 -5.71 3.41 -9.24
N GLU A 51 -5.04 2.35 -9.66
CA GLU A 51 -5.39 1.65 -10.90
C GLU A 51 -6.72 0.92 -10.78
N VAL A 52 -7.55 1.05 -11.81
CA VAL A 52 -8.82 0.35 -11.98
C VAL A 52 -8.90 -0.19 -13.41
N GLN A 53 -9.86 -1.07 -13.69
CA GLN A 53 -10.04 -1.58 -15.04
C GLN A 53 -10.18 -0.44 -16.06
N TYR A 54 -9.32 -0.45 -17.08
CA TYR A 54 -9.29 0.52 -18.17
C TYR A 54 -9.02 1.98 -17.76
N GLY A 55 -8.43 2.23 -16.58
CA GLY A 55 -8.09 3.59 -16.18
C GLY A 55 -7.47 3.68 -14.78
N HIS A 56 -7.63 4.85 -14.17
CA HIS A 56 -7.28 5.08 -12.79
C HIS A 56 -8.38 5.90 -12.12
N VAL A 57 -8.39 5.86 -10.80
CA VAL A 57 -9.30 6.66 -10.01
C VAL A 57 -8.52 7.46 -8.99
N SER A 58 -8.77 8.77 -8.94
CA SER A 58 -8.11 9.66 -7.98
C SER A 58 -8.97 9.84 -6.73
N ARG A 59 -8.39 9.58 -5.56
CA ARG A 59 -9.01 9.75 -4.24
C ARG A 59 -8.25 10.80 -3.45
N ASN A 60 -8.92 11.44 -2.51
CA ASN A 60 -8.27 12.41 -1.62
C ASN A 60 -7.43 11.67 -0.58
N THR A 61 -6.29 12.26 -0.22
CA THR A 61 -5.37 11.73 0.81
C THR A 61 -5.75 12.14 2.22
N HIS A 62 -6.53 13.22 2.35
CA HIS A 62 -7.00 13.76 3.63
C HIS A 62 -8.35 13.18 4.05
N GLN A 63 -8.53 13.00 5.36
CA GLN A 63 -9.74 12.45 5.95
C GLN A 63 -10.71 13.52 6.47
N ASN A 64 -11.05 14.50 5.62
CA ASN A 64 -11.86 15.65 6.04
C ASN A 64 -13.37 15.36 6.07
N THR A 65 -13.85 14.37 5.29
CA THR A 65 -15.27 14.01 5.22
C THR A 65 -15.53 12.68 5.92
N LEU A 66 -16.74 12.47 6.45
CA LEU A 66 -17.16 11.16 6.99
C LEU A 66 -17.00 10.01 5.97
N SER A 67 -17.14 10.32 4.68
CA SER A 67 -16.84 9.38 3.60
C SER A 67 -15.36 9.08 3.47
N ASP A 68 -14.46 10.03 3.75
CA ASP A 68 -13.00 9.83 3.70
C ASP A 68 -12.53 9.00 4.90
N LEU A 69 -13.14 9.25 6.07
CA LEU A 69 -12.99 8.42 7.27
C LEU A 69 -13.52 6.99 7.08
N ALA A 70 -14.36 6.71 6.09
CA ALA A 70 -14.83 5.36 5.79
C ALA A 70 -13.94 4.64 4.75
N GLN A 71 -13.03 5.35 4.08
CA GLN A 71 -12.23 4.87 2.94
C GLN A 71 -10.78 4.56 3.34
N PHE A 72 -10.58 3.91 4.48
CA PHE A 72 -9.24 3.53 4.99
C PHE A 72 -8.46 2.57 4.06
N GLU A 73 -9.14 1.91 3.12
CA GLU A 73 -8.55 0.94 2.20
C GLU A 73 -9.26 1.01 0.86
N SER A 74 -8.54 1.48 -0.16
CA SER A 74 -8.96 1.52 -1.55
C SER A 74 -8.46 0.28 -2.29
N VAL A 75 -9.30 -0.22 -3.20
CA VAL A 75 -8.92 -1.32 -4.06
C VAL A 75 -8.17 -0.77 -5.27
N ALA A 76 -6.96 -1.27 -5.51
CA ALA A 76 -6.23 -1.08 -6.77
C ALA A 76 -5.71 -2.43 -7.24
N HIS A 77 -5.65 -2.69 -8.56
CA HIS A 77 -5.20 -4.01 -9.00
C HIS A 77 -3.69 -4.13 -9.06
N LYS A 78 -3.01 -3.13 -9.67
CA LYS A 78 -1.57 -3.25 -9.96
C LYS A 78 -0.70 -2.19 -9.33
N TRP A 79 -1.21 -0.97 -9.21
CA TRP A 79 -0.42 0.14 -8.67
C TRP A 79 -1.29 1.19 -7.97
N ALA A 80 -0.65 1.86 -7.02
CA ALA A 80 -1.11 3.12 -6.47
C ALA A 80 0.02 4.14 -6.60
N ASP A 81 -0.32 5.38 -6.89
CA ASP A 81 0.61 6.47 -7.16
C ASP A 81 0.27 7.68 -6.28
N LEU A 82 1.30 8.28 -5.70
CA LEU A 82 1.24 9.54 -4.99
C LEU A 82 2.29 10.48 -5.60
N SER A 83 1.81 11.51 -6.28
CA SER A 83 2.66 12.44 -7.04
C SER A 83 2.30 13.90 -6.76
N GLU A 84 3.33 14.73 -6.63
CA GLU A 84 3.26 16.19 -6.68
C GLU A 84 3.90 16.71 -7.98
N GLU A 85 3.99 18.03 -8.18
CA GLU A 85 4.45 18.62 -9.46
C GLU A 85 5.84 18.13 -9.91
N ASN A 86 6.76 17.89 -8.96
CA ASN A 86 8.17 17.63 -9.26
C ASN A 86 8.66 16.24 -8.83
N TYR A 87 7.86 15.47 -8.10
CA TYR A 87 8.24 14.17 -7.57
C TYR A 87 7.02 13.26 -7.40
N GLY A 88 7.22 11.96 -7.51
CA GLY A 88 6.14 11.01 -7.31
C GLY A 88 6.67 9.61 -7.04
N VAL A 89 5.88 8.84 -6.31
CA VAL A 89 6.21 7.47 -5.93
C VAL A 89 5.00 6.59 -6.21
N ALA A 90 5.25 5.51 -6.93
CA ALA A 90 4.27 4.48 -7.18
C ALA A 90 4.65 3.20 -6.44
N ILE A 91 3.67 2.60 -5.77
CA ILE A 91 3.77 1.23 -5.24
C ILE A 91 3.17 0.31 -6.30
N LEU A 92 3.99 -0.63 -6.78
CA LEU A 92 3.57 -1.68 -7.69
C LEU A 92 3.47 -3.00 -6.95
N ASN A 93 2.51 -3.82 -7.35
CA ASN A 93 2.30 -5.12 -6.74
C ASN A 93 1.65 -6.09 -7.72
N ASP A 94 1.84 -7.38 -7.48
CA ASP A 94 1.38 -8.46 -8.32
C ASP A 94 0.16 -9.21 -7.75
N CYS A 95 -0.02 -9.24 -6.43
CA CYS A 95 -0.98 -10.15 -5.79
C CYS A 95 -1.79 -9.59 -4.60
N LYS A 96 -1.61 -8.32 -4.22
CA LYS A 96 -2.39 -7.66 -3.15
C LYS A 96 -3.18 -6.47 -3.68
N TYR A 97 -4.40 -6.36 -3.20
CA TYR A 97 -5.40 -5.44 -3.73
C TYR A 97 -5.77 -4.31 -2.77
N GLY A 98 -5.36 -4.40 -1.50
CA GLY A 98 -5.69 -3.41 -0.48
C GLY A 98 -4.60 -2.37 -0.35
N TYR A 99 -4.85 -1.17 -0.87
CA TYR A 99 -3.97 -0.02 -0.72
C TYR A 99 -4.63 1.02 0.18
N GLY A 100 -3.86 1.75 0.97
CA GLY A 100 -4.34 2.90 1.71
C GLY A 100 -3.37 4.05 1.54
N VAL A 101 -3.88 5.26 1.41
CA VAL A 101 -3.05 6.47 1.44
C VAL A 101 -3.69 7.42 2.43
N VAL A 102 -2.91 7.83 3.43
CA VAL A 102 -3.32 8.82 4.41
C VAL A 102 -2.22 9.86 4.47
N ASP A 103 -2.58 11.09 4.08
CA ASP A 103 -1.64 12.19 3.88
C ASP A 103 -0.45 11.76 3.00
N ASN A 104 0.74 11.65 3.57
CA ASN A 104 1.99 11.29 2.90
C ASN A 104 2.42 9.82 3.11
N VAL A 105 1.60 9.02 3.79
CA VAL A 105 1.91 7.61 4.10
C VAL A 105 1.09 6.70 3.20
N MET A 106 1.78 5.99 2.31
CA MET A 106 1.19 4.92 1.53
C MET A 106 1.29 3.59 2.27
N THR A 107 0.25 2.78 2.20
CA THR A 107 0.15 1.50 2.90
C THR A 107 -0.34 0.41 1.96
N LEU A 108 0.20 -0.80 2.13
CA LEU A 108 -0.22 -1.99 1.40
C LEU A 108 -0.61 -3.08 2.40
N SER A 109 -1.82 -3.60 2.28
CA SER A 109 -2.30 -4.74 3.06
C SER A 109 -1.72 -6.04 2.50
N LEU A 110 -0.93 -6.75 3.31
CA LEU A 110 -0.24 -7.97 2.89
C LEU A 110 -1.06 -9.22 3.21
N LEU A 111 -1.44 -9.42 4.47
CA LEU A 111 -2.12 -10.64 4.91
C LEU A 111 -3.20 -10.33 5.94
N ARG A 112 -4.38 -10.91 5.74
CA ARG A 112 -5.50 -10.85 6.68
C ARG A 112 -5.82 -12.26 7.17
N SER A 113 -5.86 -12.45 8.49
CA SER A 113 -6.22 -13.73 9.12
C SER A 113 -7.58 -13.60 9.84
N SER A 114 -8.66 -13.52 9.06
CA SER A 114 -10.02 -13.56 9.61
C SER A 114 -10.40 -15.00 10.01
N LYS A 115 -11.12 -15.15 11.13
CA LYS A 115 -11.72 -16.44 11.54
C LYS A 115 -13.17 -16.61 11.07
N ALA A 116 -13.69 -15.61 10.37
CA ALA A 116 -15.02 -15.65 9.77
C ALA A 116 -14.85 -15.87 8.25
N PRO A 117 -15.71 -16.71 7.64
CA PRO A 117 -15.78 -16.87 6.18
C PRO A 117 -16.29 -15.60 5.48
#